data_AF-A0A7C5NB93-F1
#
_entry.id   AF-A0A7C5NB93-F1
#
_cell.length_a   1.000
_cell.length_b   1.000
_cell.length_c   1.000
_cell.angle_alpha   90.00
_cell.angle_beta   90.00
_cell.angle_gamma   90.00
#
_symmetry.space_group_name_H-M   'P 1'
#
loop_
_entity.id
_entity.type
_entity.pdbx_description
1 polymer ?
#
loop_
_entity_poly.entity_id
_entity_poly.type
_entity_poly.pdbx_seq_one_letter_code
_entity_poly.pdbx_strand_id
1 'polypeptide(L)'
;MDVETQDISQQLSEISAQVAALSEQVGYIARKQKEREELFSEMQPIVKAMMGTATDELQSLEDKGYFTFGREALRVVDRIVEGYSEEDVQALGDNIVRIMDTIRALTQPRVLAIANDATEAIDKADELEPTGVLGMVRASRDEDVQRGMAVFLAVLRAVGAGVKELSDEPKRAETRRALPAPATATAPAAPAAKRAQAAPKAAPQAGPVQPVVIGGVAFDDDGYLADPSQWTEELARALAASQGVPELTERHWVAIMAARNDYLENGVSPNIRRITMISDVTTKELYQLFPKAPGMTLARVAGIPKPVGCI
;
A
#
# COMPACT_ATOMS: atom_id res chain seq x y z
N MET A 1 24.71 71.69 -59.02
CA MET A 1 25.17 70.28 -59.02
C MET A 1 26.16 70.02 -57.88
N ASP A 2 26.77 71.04 -57.27
CA ASP A 2 27.77 70.83 -56.20
C ASP A 2 27.19 70.43 -54.83
N VAL A 3 25.98 70.88 -54.48
CA VAL A 3 25.37 70.61 -53.16
C VAL A 3 24.95 69.14 -52.98
N GLU A 4 24.35 68.52 -54.01
CA GLU A 4 24.00 67.08 -53.99
C GLU A 4 25.22 66.17 -53.89
N THR A 5 26.31 66.52 -54.57
CA THR A 5 27.55 65.74 -54.56
C THR A 5 28.24 65.78 -53.18
N GLN A 6 28.07 66.90 -52.46
CA GLN A 6 28.61 67.08 -51.11
C GLN A 6 27.80 66.32 -50.06
N ASP A 7 26.47 66.28 -50.19
CA ASP A 7 25.57 65.51 -49.31
C ASP A 7 25.79 63.99 -49.45
N ILE A 8 25.94 63.49 -50.68
CA ILE A 8 26.24 62.08 -50.95
C ILE A 8 27.59 61.68 -50.34
N SER A 9 28.61 62.53 -50.46
CA SER A 9 29.94 62.25 -49.90
C SER A 9 29.91 62.22 -48.38
N GLN A 10 29.10 63.07 -47.75
CA GLN A 10 28.92 63.09 -46.30
C GLN A 10 28.17 61.85 -45.80
N GLN A 11 27.08 61.45 -46.47
CA GLN A 11 26.35 60.21 -46.17
C GLN A 11 27.22 58.96 -46.34
N LEU A 12 28.04 58.89 -47.38
CA LEU A 12 28.98 57.78 -47.57
C LEU A 12 30.01 57.69 -46.43
N SER A 13 30.47 58.84 -45.92
CA SER A 13 31.40 58.86 -44.77
C SER A 13 30.73 58.36 -43.48
N GLU A 14 29.49 58.77 -43.20
CA GLU A 14 28.72 58.32 -42.05
C GLU A 14 28.41 56.83 -42.11
N ILE A 15 28.00 56.33 -43.28
CA ILE A 15 27.76 54.90 -43.49
C ILE A 15 29.05 54.11 -43.29
N SER A 16 30.19 54.58 -43.80
CA SER A 16 31.47 53.89 -43.60
C SER A 16 31.86 53.82 -42.13
N ALA A 17 31.60 54.90 -41.37
CA ALA A 17 31.85 54.95 -39.94
C ALA A 17 30.91 54.01 -39.17
N GLN A 18 29.63 53.95 -39.54
CA GLN A 18 28.67 53.01 -38.96
C GLN A 18 29.04 51.55 -39.25
N VAL A 19 29.47 51.23 -40.47
CA VAL A 19 29.92 49.87 -40.84
C VAL A 19 31.17 49.48 -40.04
N ALA A 20 32.12 50.40 -39.86
CA ALA A 20 33.29 50.16 -39.02
C ALA A 20 32.90 49.86 -37.56
N ALA A 21 32.02 50.68 -36.97
CA ALA A 21 31.51 50.47 -35.60
C ALA A 21 30.74 49.14 -35.46
N LEU A 22 29.94 48.78 -36.46
CA LEU A 22 29.21 47.51 -36.48
C LEU A 22 30.17 46.32 -36.56
N SER A 23 31.23 46.43 -37.36
CA SER A 23 32.25 45.37 -37.48
C SER A 23 33.00 45.13 -36.16
N GLU A 24 33.25 46.19 -35.38
CA GLU A 24 33.87 46.09 -34.06
C GLU A 24 32.93 45.42 -33.06
N GLN A 25 31.65 45.76 -33.06
CA GLN A 25 30.63 45.08 -32.23
C GLN A 25 30.48 43.61 -32.58
N VAL A 26 30.46 43.26 -33.87
CA VAL A 26 30.43 41.86 -34.32
C VAL A 26 31.69 41.12 -33.86
N GLY A 27 32.86 41.75 -33.97
CA GLY A 27 34.12 41.20 -33.48
C GLY A 27 34.16 41.03 -31.95
N TYR A 28 33.52 41.92 -31.18
CA TYR A 28 33.35 41.79 -29.74
C TYR A 28 32.43 40.62 -29.39
N ILE A 29 31.28 40.51 -30.05
CA ILE A 29 30.32 39.40 -29.85
C ILE A 29 30.97 38.07 -30.19
N ALA A 30 31.69 37.97 -31.32
CA ALA A 30 32.39 36.76 -31.72
C ALA A 30 33.45 36.32 -30.69
N ARG A 31 34.26 37.27 -30.17
CA ARG A 31 35.20 37.00 -29.08
C ARG A 31 34.51 36.50 -27.81
N LYS A 32 33.42 37.16 -27.41
CA LYS A 32 32.63 36.74 -26.24
C LYS A 32 32.00 35.36 -26.41
N GLN A 33 31.60 34.99 -27.63
CA GLN A 33 31.10 33.64 -27.88
C GLN A 33 32.21 32.59 -27.75
N LYS A 34 33.40 32.89 -28.29
CA LYS A 34 34.57 32.01 -28.21
C LYS A 34 35.01 31.77 -26.77
N GLU A 35 35.07 32.82 -25.95
CA GLU A 35 35.39 32.70 -24.51
C GLU A 35 34.41 31.80 -23.76
N ARG A 36 33.10 31.87 -24.08
CA ARG A 36 32.11 30.96 -23.46
C ARG A 36 32.27 29.52 -23.93
N GLU A 37 32.63 29.31 -25.18
CA GLU A 37 32.84 27.97 -25.74
C GLU A 37 34.10 27.33 -25.16
N GLU A 38 35.16 28.11 -24.99
CA GLU A 38 36.38 27.72 -24.26
C GLU A 38 36.06 27.37 -22.81
N LEU A 39 35.32 28.21 -22.08
CA LEU A 39 34.85 27.92 -20.71
C LEU A 39 34.05 26.61 -20.65
N PHE A 40 33.14 26.39 -21.59
CA PHE A 40 32.32 25.19 -21.63
C PHE A 40 33.18 23.93 -21.90
N SER A 41 34.14 24.03 -22.81
CA SER A 41 35.11 22.97 -23.09
C SER A 41 35.99 22.64 -21.87
N GLU A 42 36.40 23.66 -21.11
CA GLU A 42 37.20 23.49 -19.89
C GLU A 42 36.38 22.87 -18.76
N MET A 43 35.09 23.17 -18.67
CA MET A 43 34.19 22.63 -17.65
C MET A 43 33.69 21.21 -17.99
N GLN A 44 33.65 20.85 -19.29
CA GLN A 44 33.21 19.55 -19.77
C GLN A 44 33.84 18.34 -19.05
N PRO A 45 35.18 18.25 -18.82
CA PRO A 45 35.77 17.13 -18.08
C PRO A 45 35.30 17.05 -16.62
N ILE A 46 35.09 18.21 -15.97
CA ILE A 46 34.58 18.27 -14.60
C ILE A 46 33.14 17.76 -14.56
N VAL A 47 32.28 18.25 -15.47
CA VAL A 47 30.88 17.81 -15.58
C VAL A 47 30.82 16.32 -15.88
N LYS A 48 31.66 15.81 -16.80
CA LYS A 48 31.71 14.39 -17.14
C LYS A 48 32.14 13.53 -15.95
N ALA A 49 33.13 13.96 -15.18
CA ALA A 49 33.56 13.28 -13.97
C ALA A 49 32.45 13.25 -12.90
N MET A 50 31.81 14.39 -12.64
CA MET A 50 30.68 14.47 -11.70
C MET A 50 29.50 13.61 -12.16
N MET A 51 29.17 13.65 -13.45
CA MET A 51 28.08 12.85 -14.01
C MET A 51 28.38 11.35 -13.87
N GLY A 52 29.63 10.95 -14.07
CA GLY A 52 30.09 9.58 -13.82
C GLY A 52 29.84 9.16 -12.38
N THR A 53 30.36 9.93 -11.42
CA THR A 53 30.16 9.64 -9.98
C THR A 53 28.69 9.66 -9.58
N ALA A 54 27.90 10.62 -10.07
CA ALA A 54 26.47 10.68 -9.80
C ALA A 54 25.73 9.47 -10.40
N THR A 55 26.11 9.04 -11.60
CA THR A 55 25.55 7.84 -12.23
C THR A 55 25.93 6.59 -11.43
N ASP A 56 27.17 6.46 -10.97
CA ASP A 56 27.63 5.32 -10.16
C ASP A 56 26.91 5.25 -8.81
N GLU A 57 26.70 6.39 -8.14
CA GLU A 57 25.92 6.47 -6.89
C GLU A 57 24.43 6.12 -7.13
N LEU A 58 23.83 6.64 -8.20
CA LEU A 58 22.47 6.28 -8.59
C LEU A 58 22.37 4.78 -8.92
N GLN A 59 23.34 4.22 -9.64
CA GLN A 59 23.42 2.80 -9.92
C GLN A 59 23.51 2.00 -8.61
N SER A 60 24.32 2.44 -7.65
CA SER A 60 24.43 1.79 -6.33
C SER A 60 23.10 1.82 -5.56
N LEU A 61 22.36 2.92 -5.63
CA LEU A 61 21.03 3.03 -5.02
C LEU A 61 20.02 2.10 -5.71
N GLU A 62 20.11 1.95 -7.03
CA GLU A 62 19.29 1.02 -7.79
C GLU A 62 19.61 -0.43 -7.47
N ASP A 63 20.90 -0.79 -7.39
CA ASP A 63 21.37 -2.13 -7.02
C ASP A 63 20.95 -2.51 -5.59
N LYS A 64 20.95 -1.54 -4.68
CA LYS A 64 20.42 -1.69 -3.31
C LYS A 64 18.89 -1.70 -3.25
N GLY A 65 18.20 -1.45 -4.38
CA GLY A 65 16.75 -1.53 -4.51
C GLY A 65 15.97 -0.30 -4.04
N TYR A 66 16.64 0.83 -3.75
CA TYR A 66 15.99 2.04 -3.23
C TYR A 66 14.93 2.60 -4.18
N PHE A 67 15.16 2.59 -5.50
CA PHE A 67 14.15 3.07 -6.46
C PHE A 67 12.91 2.18 -6.54
N THR A 68 13.08 0.87 -6.40
CA THR A 68 11.96 -0.07 -6.36
C THR A 68 11.16 0.13 -5.08
N PHE A 69 11.83 0.18 -3.92
CA PHE A 69 11.19 0.46 -2.65
C PHE A 69 10.45 1.80 -2.66
N GLY A 70 11.10 2.88 -3.13
CA GLY A 70 10.51 4.21 -3.21
C GLY A 70 9.27 4.27 -4.09
N ARG A 71 9.29 3.62 -5.26
CA ARG A 71 8.10 3.55 -6.14
C ARG A 71 6.95 2.79 -5.49
N GLU A 72 7.21 1.67 -4.83
CA GLU A 72 6.15 0.94 -4.12
C GLU A 72 5.63 1.72 -2.91
N ALA A 73 6.51 2.39 -2.17
CA ALA A 73 6.11 3.26 -1.06
C ALA A 73 5.19 4.39 -1.54
N LEU A 74 5.50 5.02 -2.68
CA LEU A 74 4.62 6.03 -3.29
C LEU A 74 3.24 5.46 -3.66
N ARG A 75 3.16 4.23 -4.20
CA ARG A 75 1.86 3.58 -4.47
C ARG A 75 1.07 3.28 -3.20
N VAL A 76 1.74 3.04 -2.08
CA VAL A 76 1.07 2.88 -0.79
C VAL A 76 0.52 4.24 -0.34
N VAL A 77 1.31 5.31 -0.45
CA VAL A 77 0.86 6.67 -0.17
C VAL A 77 -0.33 7.05 -1.04
N ASP A 78 -0.27 6.81 -2.36
CA ASP A 78 -1.37 7.09 -3.29
C ASP A 78 -2.64 6.34 -2.88
N ARG A 79 -2.54 5.04 -2.54
CA ARG A 79 -3.68 4.26 -2.04
C ARG A 79 -4.22 4.78 -0.72
N ILE A 80 -3.36 5.31 0.15
CA ILE A 80 -3.80 5.92 1.41
C ILE A 80 -4.57 7.21 1.12
N VAL A 81 -4.04 8.07 0.26
CA VAL A 81 -4.65 9.36 -0.11
C VAL A 81 -5.97 9.16 -0.88
N GLU A 82 -6.06 8.14 -1.75
CA GLU A 82 -7.28 7.82 -2.50
C GLU A 82 -8.33 7.08 -1.66
N GLY A 83 -7.90 6.31 -0.66
CA GLY A 83 -8.76 5.40 0.10
C GLY A 83 -9.23 5.91 1.46
N TYR A 84 -8.57 6.90 2.02
CA TYR A 84 -8.79 7.38 3.39
C TYR A 84 -8.98 8.89 3.41
N SER A 85 -9.89 9.39 4.26
CA SER A 85 -10.07 10.83 4.41
C SER A 85 -8.93 11.47 5.22
N GLU A 86 -8.85 12.79 5.22
CA GLU A 86 -7.86 13.52 6.03
C GLU A 86 -7.97 13.16 7.52
N GLU A 87 -9.19 12.96 8.02
CA GLU A 87 -9.45 12.55 9.39
C GLU A 87 -8.94 11.13 9.69
N ASP A 88 -9.05 10.20 8.74
CA ASP A 88 -8.55 8.83 8.89
C ASP A 88 -7.02 8.80 8.96
N VAL A 89 -6.35 9.63 8.16
CA VAL A 89 -4.88 9.75 8.17
C VAL A 89 -4.39 10.37 9.48
N GLN A 90 -5.10 11.36 10.01
CA GLN A 90 -4.79 11.93 11.34
C GLN A 90 -4.99 10.90 12.45
N ALA A 91 -6.10 10.17 12.44
CA ALA A 91 -6.35 9.09 13.40
C ALA A 91 -5.28 7.99 13.33
N LEU A 92 -4.79 7.65 12.14
CA LEU A 92 -3.67 6.71 11.95
C LEU A 92 -2.39 7.25 12.58
N GLY A 93 -2.06 8.52 12.36
CA GLY A 93 -0.92 9.19 12.99
C GLY A 93 -0.96 9.09 14.52
N ASP A 94 -2.10 9.43 15.12
CA ASP A 94 -2.30 9.34 16.57
C ASP A 94 -2.15 7.90 17.09
N ASN A 95 -2.71 6.93 16.37
CA ASN A 95 -2.61 5.52 16.74
C ASN A 95 -1.17 5.00 16.66
N ILE A 96 -0.40 5.40 15.64
CA ILE A 96 1.01 5.04 15.51
C ILE A 96 1.81 5.60 16.68
N VAL A 97 1.57 6.86 17.08
CA VAL A 97 2.25 7.45 18.24
C VAL A 97 1.94 6.67 19.52
N ARG A 98 0.68 6.30 19.78
CA ARG A 98 0.30 5.47 20.94
C ARG A 98 0.99 4.10 20.94
N ILE A 99 1.10 3.47 19.77
CA ILE A 99 1.82 2.19 19.62
C ILE A 99 3.31 2.39 19.95
N MET A 100 3.92 3.44 19.42
CA MET A 100 5.33 3.76 19.70
C MET A 100 5.59 4.07 21.17
N ASP A 101 4.68 4.79 21.83
CA ASP A 101 4.75 5.03 23.29
C ASP A 101 4.62 3.72 24.08
N THR A 102 3.79 2.79 23.62
CA THR A 102 3.66 1.45 24.23
C THR A 102 4.93 0.64 24.06
N ILE A 103 5.51 0.61 22.85
CA ILE A 103 6.81 -0.06 22.59
C ILE A 103 7.90 0.56 23.46
N ARG A 104 7.93 1.89 23.57
CA ARG A 104 8.85 2.61 24.45
C ARG A 104 8.63 2.25 25.92
N ALA A 105 7.38 2.08 26.35
CA ALA A 105 7.04 1.67 27.72
C ALA A 105 7.48 0.24 28.02
N LEU A 106 7.28 -0.69 27.08
CA LEU A 106 7.69 -2.10 27.23
C LEU A 106 9.21 -2.27 27.20
N THR A 107 9.91 -1.41 26.46
CA THR A 107 11.39 -1.39 26.39
C THR A 107 12.04 -0.61 27.54
N GLN A 108 11.27 -0.14 28.53
CA GLN A 108 11.86 0.46 29.72
C GLN A 108 12.69 -0.58 30.50
N PRO A 109 13.87 -0.21 31.04
CA PRO A 109 14.76 -1.14 31.74
C PRO A 109 14.07 -1.94 32.86
N ARG A 110 13.15 -1.30 33.59
CA ARG A 110 12.40 -1.94 34.67
C ARG A 110 11.44 -3.03 34.17
N VAL A 111 10.77 -2.81 33.05
CA VAL A 111 9.83 -3.79 32.47
C VAL A 111 10.60 -4.97 31.89
N LEU A 112 11.72 -4.71 31.22
CA LEU A 112 12.61 -5.75 30.71
C LEU A 112 13.21 -6.60 31.83
N ALA A 113 13.59 -5.99 32.97
CA ALA A 113 14.07 -6.73 34.13
C ALA A 113 13.02 -7.73 34.66
N ILE A 114 11.78 -7.26 34.86
CA ILE A 114 10.68 -8.14 35.30
C ILE A 114 10.42 -9.27 34.28
N ALA A 115 10.47 -8.97 32.98
CA ALA A 115 10.29 -9.96 31.94
C ALA A 115 11.38 -11.04 31.98
N ASN A 116 12.65 -10.64 32.13
CA ASN A 116 13.77 -11.57 32.25
C ASN A 116 13.67 -12.43 33.52
N ASP A 117 13.36 -11.81 34.67
CA ASP A 117 13.18 -12.53 35.94
C ASP A 117 12.03 -13.55 35.84
N ALA A 118 10.93 -13.19 35.17
CA ALA A 118 9.81 -14.08 34.91
C ALA A 118 10.18 -15.24 33.97
N THR A 119 10.96 -14.98 32.91
CA THR A 119 11.49 -16.04 32.03
C THR A 119 12.38 -17.00 32.80
N GLU A 120 13.28 -16.49 33.65
CA GLU A 120 14.14 -17.34 34.49
C GLU A 120 13.32 -18.18 35.49
N ALA A 121 12.24 -17.63 36.05
CA ALA A 121 11.34 -18.37 36.92
C ALA A 121 10.57 -19.48 36.17
N ILE A 122 10.21 -19.26 34.90
CA ILE A 122 9.58 -20.28 34.04
C ILE A 122 10.57 -21.39 33.71
N ASP A 123 11.82 -21.05 33.36
CA ASP A 123 12.86 -22.04 33.06
C ASP A 123 13.14 -22.96 34.26
N LYS A 124 13.00 -22.42 35.49
CA LYS A 124 13.13 -23.19 36.74
C LYS A 124 11.84 -23.86 37.20
N ALA A 125 10.71 -23.61 36.55
CA ALA A 125 9.41 -24.13 36.98
C ALA A 125 9.33 -25.67 36.89
N ASP A 126 10.06 -26.27 35.95
CA ASP A 126 10.15 -27.73 35.78
C ASP A 126 10.84 -28.43 36.97
N GLU A 127 11.59 -27.68 37.80
CA GLU A 127 12.27 -28.19 38.99
C GLU A 127 11.44 -28.02 40.28
N LEU A 128 10.30 -27.30 40.21
CA LEU A 128 9.46 -27.01 41.37
C LEU A 128 8.43 -28.12 41.62
N GLU A 129 8.42 -28.66 42.84
CA GLU A 129 7.40 -29.64 43.22
C GLU A 129 6.00 -29.01 43.26
N PRO A 130 4.94 -29.72 42.79
CA PRO A 130 3.58 -29.22 42.83
C PRO A 130 3.12 -28.90 44.25
N THR A 131 2.96 -27.62 44.54
CA THR A 131 2.47 -27.19 45.85
C THR A 131 0.98 -27.52 45.98
N GLY A 132 0.61 -28.39 46.93
CA GLY A 132 -0.79 -28.71 47.21
C GLY A 132 -1.61 -27.51 47.72
N VAL A 133 -2.94 -27.66 47.77
CA VAL A 133 -3.90 -26.59 48.15
C VAL A 133 -3.53 -25.90 49.47
N LEU A 134 -3.11 -26.66 50.49
CA LEU A 134 -2.68 -26.09 51.78
C LEU A 134 -1.35 -25.33 51.68
N GLY A 135 -0.44 -25.81 50.83
CA GLY A 135 0.83 -25.15 50.56
C GLY A 135 0.64 -23.82 49.83
N MET A 136 -0.33 -23.72 48.92
CA MET A 136 -0.69 -22.45 48.29
C MET A 136 -1.25 -21.42 49.28
N VAL A 137 -2.07 -21.84 50.24
CA VAL A 137 -2.57 -20.96 51.32
C VAL A 137 -1.43 -20.45 52.19
N ARG A 138 -0.41 -21.29 52.45
CA ARG A 138 0.78 -20.89 53.19
C ARG A 138 1.67 -19.95 52.37
N ALA A 139 1.87 -20.22 51.07
CA ALA A 139 2.64 -19.39 50.15
C ALA A 139 2.02 -18.01 49.95
N SER A 140 0.69 -17.87 49.98
CA SER A 140 0.00 -16.58 49.96
C SER A 140 0.32 -15.66 51.16
N ARG A 141 1.02 -16.17 52.19
CA ARG A 141 1.51 -15.36 53.32
C ARG A 141 2.93 -14.82 53.11
N ASP A 142 3.61 -15.27 52.06
CA ASP A 142 4.92 -14.76 51.67
C ASP A 142 4.81 -13.31 51.16
N GLU A 143 5.78 -12.47 51.53
CA GLU A 143 5.73 -11.04 51.27
C GLU A 143 5.87 -10.73 49.76
N ASP A 144 6.70 -11.49 49.04
CA ASP A 144 6.90 -11.30 47.60
C ASP A 144 5.70 -11.80 46.80
N VAL A 145 5.07 -12.89 47.25
CA VAL A 145 3.79 -13.38 46.67
C VAL A 145 2.67 -12.36 46.87
N GLN A 146 2.58 -11.74 48.04
CA GLN A 146 1.59 -10.70 48.32
C GLN A 146 1.81 -9.44 47.47
N ARG A 147 3.07 -9.02 47.30
CA ARG A 147 3.43 -7.89 46.43
C ARG A 147 3.08 -8.20 44.97
N GLY A 148 3.40 -9.40 44.48
CA GLY A 148 3.04 -9.84 43.13
C GLY A 148 1.52 -9.85 42.92
N MET A 149 0.76 -10.38 43.87
CA MET A 149 -0.70 -10.40 43.81
C MET A 149 -1.30 -8.99 43.88
N ALA A 150 -0.75 -8.07 44.66
CA ALA A 150 -1.18 -6.67 44.70
C ALA A 150 -0.99 -5.97 43.35
N VAL A 151 0.16 -6.19 42.69
CA VAL A 151 0.42 -5.67 41.32
C VAL A 151 -0.56 -6.27 40.32
N PHE A 152 -0.77 -7.59 40.36
CA PHE A 152 -1.71 -8.28 39.48
C PHE A 152 -3.15 -7.72 39.64
N LEU A 153 -3.61 -7.55 40.87
CA LEU A 153 -4.93 -6.96 41.16
C LEU A 153 -5.02 -5.50 40.69
N ALA A 154 -3.95 -4.71 40.81
CA ALA A 154 -3.91 -3.34 40.29
C ALA A 154 -4.00 -3.31 38.76
N VAL A 155 -3.31 -4.21 38.05
CA VAL A 155 -3.41 -4.36 36.59
C VAL A 155 -4.82 -4.77 36.20
N LEU A 156 -5.40 -5.78 36.84
CA LEU A 156 -6.78 -6.22 36.58
C LEU A 156 -7.79 -5.08 36.81
N ARG A 157 -7.59 -4.27 37.86
CA ARG A 157 -8.44 -3.11 38.13
C ARG A 157 -8.30 -2.04 37.05
N ALA A 158 -7.09 -1.78 36.57
CA ALA A 158 -6.84 -0.82 35.49
C ALA A 158 -7.49 -1.28 34.17
N VAL A 159 -7.37 -2.56 33.82
CA VAL A 159 -8.03 -3.16 32.65
C VAL A 159 -9.55 -3.08 32.79
N GLY A 160 -10.09 -3.47 33.95
CA GLY A 160 -11.53 -3.41 34.23
C GLY A 160 -12.11 -1.99 34.18
N ALA A 161 -11.35 -0.99 34.62
CA ALA A 161 -11.74 0.42 34.51
C ALA A 161 -11.81 0.89 33.05
N GLY A 162 -10.84 0.51 32.22
CA GLY A 162 -10.85 0.81 30.78
C GLY A 162 -12.01 0.15 30.02
N VAL A 163 -12.37 -1.09 30.39
CA VAL A 163 -13.55 -1.77 29.83
C VAL A 163 -14.85 -1.08 30.25
N LYS A 164 -14.91 -0.58 31.49
CA LYS A 164 -16.08 0.14 31.99
C LYS A 164 -16.31 1.46 31.25
N GLU A 165 -15.25 2.20 30.96
CA GLU A 165 -15.30 3.44 30.18
C GLU A 165 -15.81 3.21 28.74
N LEU A 166 -15.43 2.10 28.12
CA LEU A 166 -15.97 1.66 26.82
C LEU A 166 -17.46 1.23 26.89
N SER A 167 -17.92 0.77 28.06
CA SER A 167 -19.31 0.33 28.26
C SER A 167 -20.27 1.43 28.72
N ASP A 168 -19.75 2.50 29.34
CA ASP A 168 -20.53 3.64 29.86
C ASP A 168 -20.76 4.75 28.80
N GLU A 169 -20.18 4.64 27.59
CA GLU A 169 -20.51 5.53 26.46
C GLU A 169 -21.98 5.30 26.04
N PRO A 170 -22.85 6.32 26.05
CA PRO A 170 -24.28 6.12 25.86
C PRO A 170 -24.55 5.54 24.48
N LYS A 171 -25.50 4.60 24.40
CA LYS A 171 -26.14 4.10 23.16
C LYS A 171 -26.80 5.24 22.36
N ARG A 172 -26.00 6.16 21.83
CA ARG A 172 -26.38 7.29 20.97
C ARG A 172 -25.35 7.36 19.84
N ALA A 173 -25.52 6.49 18.86
CA ALA A 173 -25.28 6.76 17.44
C ALA A 173 -25.25 5.42 16.69
N GLU A 174 -26.42 4.92 16.32
CA GLU A 174 -26.58 4.21 15.04
C GLU A 174 -26.25 5.18 13.88
N THR A 175 -25.01 5.67 13.78
CA THR A 175 -24.50 6.41 12.62
C THR A 175 -22.97 6.56 12.62
N ARG A 176 -22.21 5.61 13.17
CA ARG A 176 -20.76 5.55 12.89
C ARG A 176 -20.51 4.50 11.82
N ARG A 177 -20.28 5.00 10.61
CA ARG A 177 -19.62 4.32 9.49
C ARG A 177 -18.49 3.46 10.05
N ALA A 178 -18.55 2.15 9.79
CA ALA A 178 -17.55 1.21 10.26
C ALA A 178 -16.14 1.71 9.89
N LEU A 179 -15.30 1.92 10.90
CA LEU A 179 -13.87 2.10 10.69
C LEU A 179 -13.36 0.83 9.99
N PRO A 180 -12.66 0.94 8.84
CA PRO A 180 -12.04 -0.23 8.24
C PRO A 180 -11.01 -0.83 9.22
N ALA A 181 -11.03 -2.16 9.35
CA ALA A 181 -10.11 -2.93 10.18
C ALA A 181 -8.64 -2.60 9.81
N PRO A 182 -7.70 -2.64 10.79
CA PRO A 182 -6.30 -2.32 10.51
C PRO A 182 -5.74 -3.29 9.47
N ALA A 183 -5.25 -2.73 8.36
CA ALA A 183 -4.53 -3.48 7.35
C ALA A 183 -3.32 -4.15 8.00
N THR A 184 -3.30 -5.48 7.97
CA THR A 184 -2.15 -6.30 8.33
C THR A 184 -0.95 -5.87 7.50
N ALA A 185 0.04 -5.26 8.15
CA ALA A 185 1.34 -4.98 7.59
C ALA A 185 2.14 -6.29 7.48
N THR A 186 2.36 -6.77 6.27
CA THR A 186 3.33 -7.84 6.00
C THR A 186 4.50 -7.23 5.23
N ALA A 187 5.68 -7.18 5.86
CA ALA A 187 6.95 -6.74 5.27
C ALA A 187 7.51 -7.76 4.26
N PRO A 188 8.43 -7.37 3.35
CA PRO A 188 8.70 -8.10 2.12
C PRO A 188 9.83 -9.14 2.27
N ALA A 189 9.69 -10.26 1.55
CA ALA A 189 10.79 -11.16 1.23
C ALA A 189 11.03 -11.18 -0.29
N ALA A 190 12.24 -10.87 -0.71
CA ALA A 190 12.79 -11.11 -2.05
C ALA A 190 13.94 -12.13 -1.93
N PRO A 191 14.53 -12.63 -3.03
CA PRO A 191 13.94 -13.21 -4.24
C PRO A 191 14.53 -14.62 -4.52
N ALA A 192 13.88 -15.45 -5.36
CA ALA A 192 14.56 -16.60 -5.96
C ALA A 192 13.99 -17.02 -7.33
N ALA A 193 14.91 -17.53 -8.16
CA ALA A 193 14.85 -17.67 -9.60
C ALA A 193 14.10 -18.90 -10.16
N LYS A 194 13.69 -18.75 -11.43
CA LYS A 194 13.67 -19.68 -12.59
C LYS A 194 13.08 -21.11 -12.51
N ARG A 195 12.30 -21.39 -13.58
CA ARG A 195 11.93 -22.67 -14.25
C ARG A 195 10.96 -23.57 -13.45
N ALA A 196 9.97 -24.28 -14.01
CA ALA A 196 9.71 -24.74 -15.38
C ALA A 196 8.19 -24.95 -15.60
N GLN A 197 7.79 -25.06 -16.87
CA GLN A 197 6.43 -25.39 -17.33
C GLN A 197 5.98 -26.78 -16.88
N ALA A 198 4.71 -26.92 -16.48
CA ALA A 198 3.97 -28.19 -16.48
C ALA A 198 2.48 -27.94 -16.75
N ALA A 199 1.92 -28.74 -17.66
CA ALA A 199 0.52 -28.79 -18.09
C ALA A 199 -0.40 -29.42 -17.01
N PRO A 200 -1.73 -29.40 -17.16
CA PRO A 200 -2.67 -29.09 -16.09
C PRO A 200 -2.87 -30.25 -15.12
N LYS A 201 -2.71 -29.99 -13.84
CA LYS A 201 -3.22 -30.85 -12.77
C LYS A 201 -4.39 -30.13 -12.10
N ALA A 202 -5.46 -30.89 -11.91
CA ALA A 202 -6.69 -30.50 -11.22
C ALA A 202 -6.41 -29.64 -9.98
N ALA A 203 -7.23 -28.61 -9.81
CA ALA A 203 -7.21 -27.72 -8.66
C ALA A 203 -7.19 -28.52 -7.35
N PRO A 204 -6.36 -28.15 -6.36
CA PRO A 204 -6.42 -28.78 -5.05
C PRO A 204 -7.76 -28.42 -4.43
N GLN A 205 -8.57 -29.45 -4.17
CA GLN A 205 -9.79 -29.33 -3.40
C GLN A 205 -9.41 -28.81 -2.00
N ALA A 206 -9.92 -27.65 -1.63
CA ALA A 206 -9.87 -27.17 -0.26
C ALA A 206 -10.57 -28.22 0.63
N GLY A 207 -9.92 -28.62 1.71
CA GLY A 207 -10.48 -29.54 2.70
C GLY A 207 -11.78 -29.03 3.33
N PRO A 208 -12.46 -29.84 4.15
CA PRO A 208 -13.84 -29.59 4.53
C PRO A 208 -13.92 -28.41 5.50
N VAL A 209 -14.15 -27.23 4.93
CA VAL A 209 -14.67 -26.07 5.64
C VAL A 209 -16.18 -26.11 5.42
N GLN A 210 -16.96 -26.09 6.50
CA GLN A 210 -18.40 -26.27 6.40
C GLN A 210 -19.03 -25.04 5.74
N PRO A 211 -19.69 -25.16 4.57
CA PRO A 211 -20.22 -24.02 3.88
C PRO A 211 -21.35 -23.36 4.68
N VAL A 212 -21.33 -22.03 4.74
CA VAL A 212 -22.41 -21.27 5.33
C VAL A 212 -23.59 -21.30 4.34
N VAL A 213 -24.69 -21.94 4.73
CA VAL A 213 -25.89 -22.05 3.90
C VAL A 213 -26.86 -20.93 4.26
N ILE A 214 -27.09 -20.01 3.34
CA ILE A 214 -28.09 -18.94 3.48
C ILE A 214 -29.13 -19.16 2.39
N GLY A 215 -30.37 -19.46 2.77
CA GLY A 215 -31.48 -19.62 1.82
C GLY A 215 -31.35 -20.81 0.84
N GLY A 216 -30.58 -21.85 1.18
CA GLY A 216 -30.37 -23.03 0.32
C GLY A 216 -29.18 -22.93 -0.65
N VAL A 217 -28.45 -21.82 -0.61
CA VAL A 217 -27.23 -21.58 -1.39
C VAL A 217 -26.01 -21.64 -0.45
N ALA A 218 -24.99 -22.40 -0.85
CA ALA A 218 -23.78 -22.61 -0.08
C ALA A 218 -22.69 -21.58 -0.43
N PHE A 219 -22.12 -20.96 0.59
CA PHE A 219 -20.99 -20.03 0.45
C PHE A 219 -19.77 -20.53 1.23
N ASP A 220 -18.58 -20.17 0.75
CA ASP A 220 -17.34 -20.37 1.50
C ASP A 220 -17.14 -19.28 2.57
N ASP A 221 -16.12 -19.45 3.42
CA ASP A 221 -15.76 -18.50 4.50
C ASP A 221 -15.43 -17.10 3.98
N ASP A 222 -15.01 -16.99 2.72
CA ASP A 222 -14.68 -15.75 2.04
C ASP A 222 -15.91 -15.12 1.33
N GLY A 223 -17.09 -15.73 1.45
CA GLY A 223 -18.35 -15.25 0.86
C GLY A 223 -18.46 -15.44 -0.65
N TYR A 224 -17.71 -16.37 -1.24
CA TYR A 224 -17.87 -16.81 -2.62
C TYR A 224 -18.81 -18.01 -2.70
N LEU A 225 -19.45 -18.15 -3.86
CA LEU A 225 -20.39 -19.23 -4.12
C LEU A 225 -19.65 -20.57 -4.16
N ALA A 226 -20.02 -21.52 -3.29
CA ALA A 226 -19.35 -22.81 -3.18
C ALA A 226 -19.65 -23.71 -4.40
N ASP A 227 -20.84 -23.58 -4.98
CA ASP A 227 -21.24 -24.28 -6.20
C ASP A 227 -21.63 -23.26 -7.30
N PRO A 228 -20.76 -23.06 -8.32
CA PRO A 228 -21.04 -22.16 -9.43
C PRO A 228 -22.32 -22.50 -10.21
N SER A 229 -22.83 -23.73 -10.15
CA SER A 229 -24.07 -24.14 -10.84
C SER A 229 -25.34 -23.57 -10.19
N GLN A 230 -25.26 -23.16 -8.91
CA GLN A 230 -26.37 -22.54 -8.18
C GLN A 230 -26.52 -21.04 -8.48
N TRP A 231 -25.67 -20.48 -9.34
CA TRP A 231 -25.72 -19.07 -9.68
C TRP A 231 -26.94 -18.73 -10.53
N THR A 232 -27.63 -17.67 -10.16
CA THR A 232 -28.75 -17.09 -10.90
C THR A 232 -28.58 -15.57 -11.00
N GLU A 233 -29.24 -14.93 -11.95
CA GLU A 233 -29.21 -13.46 -12.07
C GLU A 233 -29.78 -12.77 -10.82
N GLU A 234 -30.77 -13.37 -10.17
CA GLU A 234 -31.35 -12.88 -8.92
C GLU A 234 -30.32 -12.91 -7.78
N LEU A 235 -29.55 -14.00 -7.70
CA LEU A 235 -28.46 -14.13 -6.74
C LEU A 235 -27.36 -13.10 -7.02
N ALA A 236 -27.00 -12.90 -8.29
CA ALA A 236 -26.01 -11.89 -8.68
C ALA A 236 -26.43 -10.48 -8.23
N ARG A 237 -27.71 -10.12 -8.38
CA ARG A 237 -28.25 -8.84 -7.90
C ARG A 237 -28.19 -8.71 -6.39
N ALA A 238 -28.57 -9.75 -5.65
CA ALA A 238 -28.49 -9.76 -4.19
C ALA A 238 -27.03 -9.62 -3.69
N LEU A 239 -26.09 -10.34 -4.32
CA LEU A 239 -24.67 -10.24 -4.02
C LEU A 239 -24.12 -8.86 -4.36
N ALA A 240 -24.49 -8.28 -5.51
CA ALA A 240 -24.07 -6.94 -5.91
C ALA A 240 -24.50 -5.88 -4.88
N ALA A 241 -25.75 -5.95 -4.43
CA ALA A 241 -26.27 -5.04 -3.40
C ALA A 241 -25.45 -5.14 -2.09
N SER A 242 -25.10 -6.35 -1.67
CA SER A 242 -24.25 -6.57 -0.48
C SER A 242 -22.84 -5.98 -0.62
N GLN A 243 -22.30 -5.93 -1.84
CA GLN A 243 -20.97 -5.37 -2.11
C GLN A 243 -21.00 -3.85 -2.37
N GLY A 244 -22.16 -3.20 -2.23
CA GLY A 244 -22.32 -1.76 -2.42
C GLY A 244 -22.58 -1.35 -3.88
N VAL A 245 -23.04 -2.27 -4.73
CA VAL A 245 -23.54 -1.99 -6.08
C VAL A 245 -25.05 -2.19 -6.08
N PRO A 246 -25.85 -1.13 -5.86
CA PRO A 246 -27.30 -1.25 -5.63
C PRO A 246 -28.06 -1.75 -6.86
N GLU A 247 -27.58 -1.43 -8.07
CA GLU A 247 -28.20 -1.84 -9.33
C GLU A 247 -27.16 -2.32 -10.34
N LEU A 248 -27.42 -3.49 -10.94
CA LEU A 248 -26.61 -4.04 -12.03
C LEU A 248 -27.12 -3.52 -13.37
N THR A 249 -26.46 -2.49 -13.90
CA THR A 249 -26.71 -1.97 -15.25
C THR A 249 -26.20 -2.92 -16.34
N GLU A 250 -26.59 -2.71 -17.59
CA GLU A 250 -26.13 -3.52 -18.75
C GLU A 250 -24.60 -3.64 -18.82
N ARG A 251 -23.87 -2.56 -18.51
CA ARG A 251 -22.40 -2.58 -18.49
C ARG A 251 -21.82 -3.48 -17.40
N HIS A 252 -22.49 -3.62 -16.26
CA HIS A 252 -22.10 -4.60 -15.24
C HIS A 252 -22.27 -6.02 -15.76
N TRP A 253 -23.40 -6.30 -16.43
CA TRP A 253 -23.69 -7.62 -16.99
C TRP A 253 -22.67 -8.07 -18.03
N VAL A 254 -22.17 -7.16 -18.87
CA VAL A 254 -21.09 -7.46 -19.83
C VAL A 254 -19.85 -8.00 -19.11
N ALA A 255 -19.41 -7.34 -18.03
CA ALA A 255 -18.22 -7.75 -17.29
C ALA A 255 -18.46 -9.05 -16.49
N ILE A 256 -19.64 -9.18 -15.85
CA ILE A 256 -20.03 -10.35 -15.04
C ILE A 256 -20.10 -11.61 -15.91
N MET A 257 -20.80 -11.54 -17.04
CA MET A 257 -20.98 -12.67 -17.95
C MET A 257 -19.66 -13.07 -18.61
N ALA A 258 -18.83 -12.09 -19.00
CA ALA A 258 -17.51 -12.38 -19.57
C ALA A 258 -16.62 -13.15 -18.57
N ALA A 259 -16.56 -12.71 -17.32
CA ALA A 259 -15.76 -13.40 -16.31
C ALA A 259 -16.30 -14.79 -15.96
N ARG A 260 -17.63 -14.94 -15.92
CA ARG A 260 -18.28 -16.22 -15.67
C ARG A 260 -18.02 -17.22 -16.79
N ASN A 261 -18.18 -16.80 -18.04
CA ASN A 261 -17.93 -17.66 -19.21
C ASN A 261 -16.46 -18.08 -19.26
N ASP A 262 -15.54 -17.15 -19.01
CA ASP A 262 -14.11 -17.47 -18.98
C ASP A 262 -13.75 -18.46 -17.87
N TYR A 263 -14.38 -18.36 -16.69
CA TYR A 263 -14.24 -19.37 -15.65
C TYR A 263 -14.80 -20.74 -16.06
N LEU A 264 -15.99 -20.78 -16.67
CA LEU A 264 -16.61 -22.03 -17.13
C LEU A 264 -15.77 -22.73 -18.21
N GLU A 265 -15.07 -21.96 -19.05
CA GLU A 265 -14.21 -22.49 -20.10
C GLU A 265 -12.81 -22.91 -19.58
N ASN A 266 -12.22 -22.14 -18.66
CA ASN A 266 -10.82 -22.30 -18.28
C ASN A 266 -10.63 -22.91 -16.88
N GLY A 267 -11.69 -22.99 -16.07
CA GLY A 267 -11.66 -23.50 -14.69
C GLY A 267 -10.89 -22.61 -13.70
N VAL A 268 -10.46 -21.42 -14.12
CA VAL A 268 -9.68 -20.47 -13.32
C VAL A 268 -10.34 -19.10 -13.38
N SER A 269 -10.58 -18.50 -12.22
CA SER A 269 -11.21 -17.18 -12.16
C SER A 269 -10.30 -16.11 -12.75
N PRO A 270 -10.80 -15.30 -13.70
CA PRO A 270 -9.99 -14.30 -14.37
C PRO A 270 -9.61 -13.14 -13.44
N ASN A 271 -8.39 -12.64 -13.61
CA ASN A 271 -7.97 -11.39 -12.98
C ASN A 271 -8.45 -10.16 -13.80
N ILE A 272 -8.28 -8.95 -13.25
CA ILE A 272 -8.73 -7.71 -13.89
C ILE A 272 -8.20 -7.57 -15.32
N ARG A 273 -6.91 -7.87 -15.55
CA ARG A 273 -6.31 -7.80 -16.88
C ARG A 273 -7.00 -8.74 -17.88
N ARG A 274 -7.26 -9.98 -17.47
CA ARG A 274 -7.98 -10.96 -18.29
C ARG A 274 -9.39 -10.49 -18.58
N ILE A 275 -10.12 -10.01 -17.57
CA ILE A 275 -11.47 -9.44 -17.72
C ILE A 275 -11.47 -8.32 -18.77
N THR A 276 -10.53 -7.39 -18.72
CA THR A 276 -10.44 -6.28 -19.69
C THR A 276 -10.04 -6.71 -21.11
N MET A 277 -9.51 -7.92 -21.29
CA MET A 277 -9.17 -8.48 -22.61
C MET A 277 -10.33 -9.27 -23.21
N ILE A 278 -11.10 -9.98 -22.38
CA ILE A 278 -12.21 -10.83 -22.81
C ILE A 278 -13.56 -10.09 -22.83
N SER A 279 -13.64 -8.96 -22.13
CA SER A 279 -14.82 -8.10 -22.10
C SER A 279 -14.53 -6.78 -22.81
N ASP A 280 -15.57 -6.15 -23.33
CA ASP A 280 -15.53 -4.79 -23.87
C ASP A 280 -15.63 -3.73 -22.75
N VAL A 281 -14.95 -3.97 -21.63
CA VAL A 281 -14.94 -3.09 -20.45
C VAL A 281 -13.51 -2.74 -20.10
N THR A 282 -13.21 -1.45 -20.07
CA THR A 282 -11.86 -0.96 -19.75
C THR A 282 -11.59 -1.05 -18.25
N THR A 283 -10.31 -1.03 -17.84
CA THR A 283 -9.93 -1.01 -16.42
C THR A 283 -10.62 0.14 -15.68
N LYS A 284 -10.63 1.34 -16.28
CA LYS A 284 -11.24 2.54 -15.70
C LYS A 284 -12.74 2.36 -15.48
N GLU A 285 -13.45 1.82 -16.48
CA GLU A 285 -14.89 1.52 -16.35
C GLU A 285 -15.15 0.46 -15.30
N LEU A 286 -14.29 -0.56 -15.18
CA LEU A 286 -14.43 -1.60 -14.17
C LEU A 286 -14.39 -1.03 -12.74
N TYR A 287 -13.52 -0.05 -12.48
CA TYR A 287 -13.48 0.67 -11.20
C TYR A 287 -14.67 1.62 -11.00
N GLN A 288 -15.29 2.11 -12.07
CA GLN A 288 -16.52 2.91 -11.98
C GLN A 288 -17.75 2.03 -11.67
N LEU A 289 -17.81 0.85 -12.27
CA LEU A 289 -18.88 -0.13 -12.08
C LEU A 289 -18.77 -0.83 -10.71
N PHE A 290 -17.55 -1.20 -10.30
CA PHE A 290 -17.27 -1.90 -9.05
C PHE A 290 -16.22 -1.13 -8.22
N PRO A 291 -16.62 -0.09 -7.47
CA PRO A 291 -15.69 0.83 -6.80
C PRO A 291 -14.89 0.19 -5.66
N LYS A 292 -15.43 -0.85 -5.03
CA LYS A 292 -14.76 -1.60 -3.98
C LYS A 292 -14.17 -2.88 -4.56
N ALA A 293 -12.84 -2.92 -4.75
CA ALA A 293 -12.10 -4.10 -5.21
C ALA A 293 -12.74 -4.79 -6.43
N PRO A 294 -12.68 -4.20 -7.63
CA PRO A 294 -13.48 -4.60 -8.79
C PRO A 294 -13.32 -6.07 -9.17
N GLY A 295 -12.10 -6.63 -9.11
CA GLY A 295 -11.88 -8.05 -9.41
C GLY A 295 -12.53 -9.00 -8.40
N MET A 296 -12.48 -8.69 -7.11
CA MET A 296 -13.06 -9.54 -6.06
C MET A 296 -14.58 -9.43 -6.05
N THR A 297 -15.09 -8.20 -6.12
CA THR A 297 -16.53 -7.92 -6.18
C THR A 297 -17.16 -8.55 -7.41
N LEU A 298 -16.54 -8.39 -8.58
CA LEU A 298 -17.02 -9.00 -9.81
C LEU A 298 -17.00 -10.53 -9.71
N ALA A 299 -15.93 -11.14 -9.18
CA ALA A 299 -15.86 -12.60 -9.01
C ALA A 299 -16.96 -13.13 -8.07
N ARG A 300 -17.23 -12.43 -6.95
CA ARG A 300 -18.35 -12.77 -6.05
C ARG A 300 -19.70 -12.67 -6.77
N VAL A 301 -19.94 -11.56 -7.47
CA VAL A 301 -21.20 -11.33 -8.20
C VAL A 301 -21.40 -12.31 -9.36
N ALA A 302 -20.32 -12.71 -10.03
CA ALA A 302 -20.32 -13.71 -11.10
C ALA A 302 -20.47 -15.16 -10.60
N GLY A 303 -20.45 -15.38 -9.28
CA GLY A 303 -20.57 -16.70 -8.67
C GLY A 303 -19.40 -17.62 -9.04
N ILE A 304 -18.21 -17.05 -9.17
CA ILE A 304 -16.97 -17.77 -9.47
C ILE A 304 -16.04 -17.71 -8.26
N PRO A 305 -15.14 -18.69 -8.06
CA PRO A 305 -14.26 -18.72 -6.91
C PRO A 305 -13.29 -17.53 -6.91
N LYS A 306 -12.66 -17.27 -5.76
CA LYS A 306 -11.69 -16.19 -5.59
C LYS A 306 -10.57 -16.25 -6.65
N PRO A 307 -10.31 -15.17 -7.41
CA PRO A 307 -9.22 -15.15 -8.39
C PRO A 307 -7.86 -15.30 -7.72
N VAL A 308 -7.04 -16.18 -8.28
CA VAL A 308 -5.66 -16.40 -7.82
C VAL A 308 -4.79 -15.28 -8.41
N GLY A 309 -4.22 -14.43 -7.56
CA GLY A 309 -3.29 -13.39 -7.99
C GLY A 309 -3.85 -11.96 -8.06
N CYS A 310 -4.56 -11.52 -7.01
CA CYS A 310 -4.78 -10.08 -6.78
C CYS A 310 -3.51 -9.43 -6.21
N ILE A 311 -2.54 -9.14 -7.08
CA ILE A 311 -1.40 -8.23 -6.83
C ILE A 311 -1.12 -7.39 -8.07
#